data_AF-A0A3G2IEL0-F1
#
_entry.id   AF-A0A3G2IEL0-F1
#
_cell.length_a   1.000
_cell.length_b   1.000
_cell.length_c   1.000
_cell.angle_alpha   90.00
_cell.angle_beta   90.00
_cell.angle_gamma   90.00
#
_symmetry.space_group_name_H-M   'P 1'
#
loop_
_entity.id
_entity.type
_entity.pdbx_description
1 polymer ?
#
loop_
_entity_poly.entity_id
_entity_poly.type
_entity_poly.pdbx_seq_one_letter_code
_entity_poly.pdbx_strand_id
1 'polypeptide(L)'
;MASEIAIFKIPAPLVSLQQFAELEGVSERTAYRWTTGDNPCVPIEPRKIRKGCKKAGGPVRIYYARWKEEQLRKALGHSRFQLVIGA
;
A
#
# COMPACT_ATOMS: atom_id res chain seq x y z
N MET A 1 -33.71 3.49 4.33
CA MET A 1 -32.97 4.10 3.21
C MET A 1 -31.68 3.31 3.05
N ALA A 2 -31.57 2.47 2.01
CA ALA A 2 -30.39 1.63 1.82
C ALA A 2 -29.18 2.54 1.61
N SER A 3 -28.23 2.46 2.53
CA SER A 3 -26.96 3.16 2.42
C SER A 3 -26.17 2.50 1.30
N GLU A 4 -25.96 3.19 0.18
CA GLU A 4 -25.06 2.69 -0.86
C GLU A 4 -23.63 2.64 -0.28
N ILE A 5 -23.15 1.42 -0.03
CA ILE A 5 -21.78 1.19 0.41
C ILE A 5 -20.97 0.92 -0.86
N ALA A 6 -19.99 1.77 -1.14
CA ALA A 6 -19.05 1.52 -2.23
C ALA A 6 -18.17 0.31 -1.88
N ILE A 7 -18.18 -0.71 -2.74
CA ILE A 7 -17.39 -1.93 -2.55
C ILE A 7 -16.15 -1.84 -3.44
N PHE A 8 -14.97 -1.88 -2.82
CA PHE A 8 -13.69 -1.89 -3.50
C PHE A 8 -13.03 -3.25 -3.30
N LYS A 9 -12.64 -3.89 -4.40
CA LYS A 9 -11.91 -5.17 -4.35
C LYS A 9 -10.41 -4.92 -4.43
N ILE A 10 -9.65 -5.57 -3.56
CA ILE A 10 -8.20 -5.59 -3.61
C ILE A 10 -7.69 -7.03 -3.66
N PRO A 11 -6.61 -7.31 -4.42
CA PRO A 11 -6.15 -8.67 -4.65
C PRO A 11 -5.53 -9.29 -3.40
N ALA A 12 -4.80 -8.50 -2.61
CA ALA A 12 -4.13 -8.96 -1.40
C ALA A 12 -3.99 -7.80 -0.40
N PRO A 13 -3.92 -8.11 0.92
CA PRO A 13 -3.71 -7.09 1.94
C PRO A 13 -2.25 -6.61 1.98
N LEU A 14 -1.32 -7.50 1.62
CA LEU A 14 0.10 -7.26 1.52
C LEU A 14 0.55 -7.55 0.08
N VAL A 15 1.37 -6.67 -0.47
CA VAL A 15 1.89 -6.82 -1.83
C VAL A 15 3.40 -6.56 -1.87
N SER A 16 4.05 -7.13 -2.89
CA SER A 16 5.43 -6.77 -3.22
C SER A 16 5.49 -5.39 -3.88
N LEU A 17 6.69 -4.82 -3.96
CA LEU A 17 6.91 -3.55 -4.64
C LEU A 17 6.53 -3.60 -6.13
N GLN A 18 6.78 -4.72 -6.80
CA GLN A 18 6.43 -4.92 -8.21
C GLN A 18 4.91 -4.98 -8.40
N GLN A 19 4.24 -5.80 -7.58
CA GLN A 19 2.78 -5.88 -7.58
C GLN A 19 2.13 -4.52 -7.27
N PHE A 20 2.69 -3.76 -6.33
CA PHE A 20 2.21 -2.40 -6.05
C PHE A 20 2.37 -1.48 -7.27
N ALA A 21 3.51 -1.54 -7.94
CA ALA A 21 3.78 -0.76 -9.14
C ALA A 21 2.78 -1.11 -10.26
N GLU A 22 2.52 -2.39 -10.48
CA GLU A 22 1.53 -2.89 -11.44
C GLU A 22 0.10 -2.43 -11.12
N LEU A 23 -0.32 -2.58 -9.85
CA LEU A 23 -1.67 -2.23 -9.42
C LEU A 23 -1.96 -0.73 -9.46
N GLU A 24 -0.95 0.11 -9.19
CA GLU A 24 -1.09 1.56 -9.28
C GLU A 24 -0.70 2.13 -10.65
N GLY A 25 -0.23 1.30 -11.58
CA GLY A 25 0.19 1.74 -12.91
C GLY A 25 1.39 2.69 -12.88
N VAL A 26 2.29 2.55 -11.90
CA VAL A 26 3.49 3.39 -11.73
C VAL A 26 4.75 2.59 -12.01
N SER A 27 5.86 3.28 -12.29
CA SER A 27 7.15 2.60 -12.42
C SER A 27 7.63 2.02 -11.08
N GLU A 28 8.37 0.92 -11.10
CA GLU A 28 9.01 0.35 -9.89
C GLU A 28 9.89 1.39 -9.18
N ARG A 29 10.57 2.27 -9.94
CA ARG A 29 11.38 3.35 -9.36
C ARG A 29 10.53 4.33 -8.56
N THR A 30 9.33 4.67 -9.04
CA THR A 30 8.39 5.53 -8.33
C THR A 30 7.87 4.84 -7.06
N ALA A 31 7.46 3.58 -7.17
CA ALA A 31 7.04 2.77 -6.02
C ALA A 31 8.15 2.65 -4.96
N TYR A 32 9.41 2.50 -5.39
CA TYR A 32 10.57 2.48 -4.50
C TYR A 32 10.76 3.81 -3.77
N ARG A 33 10.61 4.95 -4.46
CA ARG A 33 10.68 6.28 -3.83
C ARG A 33 9.60 6.49 -2.79
N TRP A 34 8.38 6.02 -3.05
CA TRP A 34 7.24 6.15 -2.13
C TRP A 34 7.34 5.26 -0.89
N THR A 35 8.15 4.19 -0.94
CA THR A 35 8.29 3.23 0.16
C THR A 35 9.55 3.46 1.00
N THR A 36 10.70 3.61 0.34
CA THR A 36 12.02 3.64 1.00
C THR A 36 12.92 4.77 0.50
N GLY A 37 12.39 5.67 -0.33
CA GLY A 37 13.08 6.87 -0.75
C GLY A 37 13.09 7.96 0.32
N ASP A 38 13.39 9.18 -0.10
CA ASP A 38 13.61 10.32 0.81
C ASP A 38 12.34 10.76 1.55
N ASN A 39 11.17 10.61 0.91
CA ASN A 39 9.86 10.92 1.48
C ASN A 39 8.92 9.70 1.35
N PRO A 40 9.04 8.71 2.24
CA PRO A 40 8.17 7.55 2.22
C PRO A 40 6.75 7.94 2.64
N CYS A 41 5.78 7.63 1.79
CA CYS A 41 4.35 7.90 2.00
C CYS A 41 3.49 6.63 1.98
N VAL A 42 4.08 5.48 1.67
CA VAL A 42 3.41 4.19 1.62
C VAL A 42 3.71 3.40 2.91
N PRO A 43 2.68 2.85 3.58
CA PRO A 43 2.90 2.01 4.75
C PRO A 43 3.57 0.69 4.35
N ILE A 44 4.72 0.40 4.96
CA ILE A 44 5.50 -0.82 4.72
C ILE A 44 5.68 -1.63 6.01
N GLU A 45 5.95 -2.93 5.87
CA GLU A 45 6.43 -3.73 6.99
C GLU A 45 7.76 -3.16 7.50
N PRO A 46 7.94 -3.04 8.84
CA PRO A 46 9.18 -2.56 9.41
C PRO A 46 10.33 -3.48 9.03
N ARG A 47 11.37 -2.90 8.41
CA ARG A 47 12.53 -3.66 7.95
C ARG A 47 13.65 -3.56 8.98
N LYS A 48 14.13 -4.71 9.45
CA LYS A 48 15.22 -4.75 10.43
C LYS A 48 16.56 -4.55 9.73
N ILE A 49 17.31 -3.54 10.17
CA ILE A 49 18.72 -3.35 9.77
C ILE A 49 19.54 -4.41 10.49
N ARG A 50 20.30 -5.22 9.73
CA ARG A 50 21.22 -6.21 10.31
C ARG A 50 22.42 -5.49 10.94
N LYS A 51 22.96 -6.07 12.03
CA LYS A 51 24.15 -5.54 12.71
C LYS A 51 25.31 -5.42 11.69
N GLY A 52 25.90 -4.23 11.58
CA GLY A 52 26.97 -3.93 10.61
C GLY A 52 26.50 -3.39 9.25
N CYS A 53 25.19 -3.33 8.97
CA CYS A 53 24.65 -2.76 7.74
C CYS A 53 24.18 -1.31 7.95
N LYS A 54 24.41 -0.44 6.96
CA LYS A 54 23.92 0.95 6.97
C LYS A 54 22.46 1.09 6.51
N LYS A 55 21.92 0.09 5.82
CA LYS A 55 20.57 0.09 5.24
C LYS A 55 19.84 -1.20 5.56
N ALA A 56 18.51 -1.10 5.65
CA ALA A 56 17.66 -2.27 5.81
C ALA A 56 17.71 -3.12 4.52
N GLY A 57 17.98 -4.42 4.69
CA GLY A 57 18.01 -5.39 3.58
C GLY A 57 16.65 -6.09 3.40
N GLY A 58 16.55 -6.91 2.37
CA GLY A 58 15.39 -7.79 2.12
C GLY A 58 14.28 -7.15 1.28
N PRO A 59 13.28 -7.94 0.87
CA PRO A 59 12.19 -7.47 0.01
C PRO A 59 11.32 -6.42 0.73
N VAL A 60 10.82 -5.44 -0.03
CA VAL A 60 9.86 -4.45 0.47
C VAL A 60 8.46 -5.07 0.41
N ARG A 61 7.79 -5.06 1.55
CA ARG A 61 6.41 -5.53 1.72
C ARG A 61 5.53 -4.35 2.08
N ILE A 62 4.49 -4.14 1.30
CA ILE A 62 3.62 -2.96 1.38
C ILE A 62 2.27 -3.37 1.95
N TYR A 63 1.78 -2.66 2.96
CA TYR A 63 0.43 -2.82 3.50
C TYR A 63 -0.60 -2.18 2.55
N TYR A 64 -0.90 -2.86 1.46
CA TYR A 64 -1.74 -2.35 0.38
C TYR A 64 -3.16 -2.02 0.82
N ALA A 65 -3.76 -2.87 1.65
CA ALA A 65 -5.11 -2.63 2.17
C ALA A 65 -5.19 -1.29 2.92
N ARG A 66 -4.22 -1.04 3.81
CA ARG A 66 -4.14 0.21 4.58
C ARG A 66 -3.93 1.42 3.67
N TRP A 67 -3.02 1.29 2.69
CA TRP A 67 -2.76 2.36 1.74
C TRP A 67 -4.02 2.72 0.94
N LYS A 68 -4.73 1.71 0.39
CA LYS A 68 -5.99 1.92 -0.34
C LYS A 68 -7.08 2.50 0.55
N GLU A 69 -7.22 2.05 1.79
CA GLU A 69 -8.17 2.62 2.74
C GLU A 69 -7.93 4.12 2.94
N GLU A 70 -6.66 4.52 3.17
CA GLU A 70 -6.29 5.92 3.35
C GLU A 70 -6.57 6.77 2.10
N GLN A 71 -6.30 6.23 0.90
CA GLN A 71 -6.62 6.91 -0.36
C GLN A 71 -8.14 7.08 -0.54
N LEU A 72 -8.91 6.02 -0.31
CA LEU A 72 -10.38 6.05 -0.45
C LEU A 72 -11.01 6.99 0.56
N ARG A 73 -10.52 6.99 1.81
CA ARG A 73 -10.99 7.90 2.85
C ARG A 73 -10.75 9.36 2.48
N LYS A 74 -9.58 9.67 1.90
CA LYS A 74 -9.25 11.02 1.42
C LYS A 74 -10.09 11.42 0.21
N ALA A 75 -10.29 10.51 -0.74
CA ALA A 75 -11.03 10.77 -1.98
C ALA A 75 -12.55 10.94 -1.75
N LEU A 76 -13.15 10.08 -0.90
CA LEU A 76 -14.58 10.10 -0.61
C LEU A 76 -14.96 11.09 0.50
N GLY A 77 -14.01 11.49 1.35
CA GLY A 77 -14.26 12.34 2.51
C GLY A 77 -15.06 11.65 3.63
N HIS A 78 -15.35 10.35 3.52
CA HIS A 78 -16.11 9.58 4.50
C HIS A 78 -15.64 8.11 4.58
N SER A 79 -16.09 7.38 5.60
CA SER A 79 -15.71 5.98 5.85
C SER A 79 -16.78 4.94 5.44
N ARG A 80 -17.77 5.33 4.64
CA ARG A 80 -18.84 4.44 4.16
C ARG A 80 -18.44 3.67 2.90
N PHE A 81 -17.43 2.82 3.04
CA PHE A 81 -16.97 1.92 1.98
C PHE A 81 -16.51 0.60 2.59
N GLN A 82 -16.51 -0.46 1.78
CA GLN A 82 -16.01 -1.76 2.18
C GLN A 82 -14.86 -2.18 1.27
N LEU A 83 -13.74 -2.56 1.86
CA LEU A 83 -12.63 -3.20 1.16
C LEU A 83 -12.80 -4.72 1.27
N VAL A 84 -12.99 -5.38 0.13
CA VAL A 84 -13.05 -6.84 0.02
C VAL A 84 -11.69 -7.33 -0.45
N ILE A 85 -11.07 -8.20 0.35
CA ILE A 85 -9.79 -8.82 0.05
C ILE A 85 -10.05 -10.17 -0.60
N GLY A 86 -9.50 -10.38 -1.78
CA GLY A 86 -9.66 -11.61 -2.56
C GLY A 86 -10.16 -11.33 -3.96
N ALA A 87 -9.76 -12.19 -4.90
CA ALA A 87 -10.27 -12.20 -6.27
C ALA A 87 -11.73 -12.70 -6.31
#